data_AF-A0AAW1W2I2-F1
#
_entry.id   AF-A0AAW1W2I2-F1
#
_cell.length_a   1.000
_cell.length_b   1.000
_cell.length_c   1.000
_cell.angle_alpha   90.00
_cell.angle_beta   90.00
_cell.angle_gamma   90.00
#
_symmetry.space_group_name_H-M   'P 1'
#
loop_
_entity.id
_entity.type
_entity.pdbx_description
1 polymer ?
#
loop_
_entity_poly.entity_id
_entity_poly.type
_entity_poly.pdbx_seq_one_letter_code
_entity_poly.pdbx_strand_id
1 'polypeptide(L)'
;MRTLRRYKEGLDNSSTAQIYRRKFSAISNAKADRPGGQESLVWFSTSATHTSLLHQILQSSARTGSPMEGKACHAQIIRVGLQSDTLTSNMLINMYSKCGLRNCASKVFDEMPERSLVSWNTMIGLLARNGEEQEALSLFIHMQREGNQFSEFTVSSVLCACAAKCAVSECKQLHAFAVKVAMVLNVYVGTALLDVYSKAGLIKDASFVFESMPERSDVTWSSMVAGYVQNELYEEALVLFHRAQMIGLEHNQFTMSSVICACAGLAALIEGKQVHALLCKIGFGLNMFIVSSLIDMYSKCGSVGEAYTVFQGMEDRNTVLWNSMISGFARHACSLEAMILFEKMQQAGMLPSEVAYISVLTACSHMGLVESGRKYFNLMITEHNVSPNVVHYACMVDIFGRSGLILEAYNLIDKMPFDATASMWGSLLAACRIHGNFRLAEVAAKHLSEIEPNNAGNLILLSNIYAANNKWEEVARTRKLLKESELKKERGKSWIEIKDKVHSFMVGERTHPRIAEIYSKLDHLVEELRMMGYKAEIEHDLHYIEESRKHELLKHHSEKLALTFGLMCLPSNAPIRIMKNLRICGDCHSFMKIASSCMGREIIVRDTKRFHHFKSGCCSCREFW
;
A
#
# COMPACT_ATOMS: atom_id res chain seq x y z
N MET A 1 -0.30 -32.93 21.72
CA MET A 1 0.16 -34.08 20.91
C MET A 1 -0.91 -35.12 20.53
N ARG A 2 -2.10 -35.20 21.16
CA ARG A 2 -3.17 -36.15 20.73
C ARG A 2 -4.13 -35.60 19.66
N THR A 3 -4.22 -34.28 19.49
CA THR A 3 -5.06 -33.63 18.47
C THR A 3 -4.42 -33.62 17.07
N LEU A 4 -3.09 -33.65 16.99
CA LEU A 4 -2.33 -33.77 15.73
C LEU A 4 -2.40 -35.18 15.10
N ARG A 5 -2.76 -36.22 15.87
CA ARG A 5 -2.94 -37.58 15.33
C ARG A 5 -4.29 -37.75 14.61
N ARG A 6 -5.37 -37.16 15.13
CA ARG A 6 -6.70 -37.21 14.49
C ARG A 6 -6.79 -36.38 13.20
N TYR A 7 -6.02 -35.31 13.08
CA TYR A 7 -5.93 -34.54 11.82
C TYR A 7 -5.15 -35.29 10.73
N LYS A 8 -4.21 -36.15 11.13
CA LYS A 8 -3.45 -37.01 10.21
C LYS A 8 -4.27 -38.22 9.73
N GLU A 9 -5.12 -38.78 10.60
CA GLU A 9 -6.02 -39.89 10.26
C GLU A 9 -7.25 -39.46 9.43
N GLY A 10 -7.67 -38.18 9.52
CA GLY A 10 -8.74 -37.64 8.67
C GLY A 10 -8.33 -37.33 7.22
N LEU A 11 -7.03 -37.11 6.96
CA LEU A 11 -6.48 -36.87 5.62
C LEU A 11 -6.22 -38.17 4.84
N ASP A 12 -5.96 -39.27 5.53
CA ASP A 12 -5.77 -40.60 4.91
C ASP A 12 -7.08 -41.28 4.46
N ASN A 13 -8.24 -40.73 4.85
CA ASN A 13 -9.57 -41.27 4.53
C ASN A 13 -10.36 -40.45 3.48
N SER A 14 -9.69 -39.59 2.71
CA SER A 14 -10.32 -39.07 1.48
C SER A 14 -10.43 -40.21 0.46
N SER A 15 -11.66 -40.51 0.01
CA SER A 15 -11.93 -41.58 -0.96
C SER A 15 -11.11 -41.45 -2.25
N THR A 16 -10.69 -40.24 -2.59
CA THR A 16 -9.76 -39.92 -3.68
C THR A 16 -8.36 -40.51 -3.48
N ALA A 17 -7.73 -40.38 -2.30
CA ALA A 17 -6.38 -40.88 -2.05
C ALA A 17 -6.28 -42.42 -2.13
N GLN A 18 -7.32 -43.13 -1.70
CA GLN A 18 -7.41 -44.60 -1.84
C GLN A 18 -7.65 -45.04 -3.29
N ILE A 19 -8.44 -44.28 -4.07
CA ILE A 19 -8.66 -44.55 -5.50
C ILE A 19 -7.36 -44.38 -6.29
N TYR A 20 -6.54 -43.37 -5.97
CA TYR A 20 -5.25 -43.16 -6.64
C TYR A 20 -4.16 -44.14 -6.21
N ARG A 21 -4.08 -44.55 -4.93
CA ARG A 21 -3.17 -45.64 -4.50
C ARG A 21 -3.47 -46.96 -5.21
N ARG A 22 -4.75 -47.31 -5.39
CA ARG A 22 -5.16 -48.52 -6.15
C ARG A 22 -4.83 -48.42 -7.64
N LYS A 23 -4.87 -47.23 -8.25
CA LYS A 23 -4.44 -47.01 -9.64
C LYS A 23 -2.92 -47.11 -9.82
N PHE A 24 -2.13 -46.59 -8.87
CA PHE A 24 -0.67 -46.70 -8.91
C PHE A 24 -0.17 -48.14 -8.68
N SER A 25 -0.83 -48.95 -7.84
CA SER A 25 -0.45 -50.36 -7.64
C SER A 25 -0.78 -51.26 -8.84
N ALA A 26 -1.81 -50.90 -9.62
CA ALA A 26 -2.12 -51.62 -10.86
C ALA A 26 -1.05 -51.39 -11.96
N ILE A 27 -0.39 -50.23 -11.93
CA ILE A 27 0.65 -49.83 -12.88
C ILE A 27 2.02 -50.41 -12.53
N SER A 28 2.34 -50.59 -11.24
CA SER A 28 3.63 -51.15 -10.80
C SER A 28 3.84 -52.62 -11.19
N ASN A 29 2.77 -53.34 -11.54
CA ASN A 29 2.79 -54.78 -11.79
C ASN A 29 2.87 -55.18 -13.28
N ALA A 30 2.93 -54.23 -14.21
CA ALA A 30 3.12 -54.55 -15.63
C ALA A 30 4.61 -54.86 -15.90
N LYS A 31 4.92 -56.15 -16.15
CA LYS A 31 6.24 -56.60 -16.61
C LYS A 31 6.43 -56.23 -18.09
N ALA A 32 7.55 -55.61 -18.42
CA ALA A 32 8.01 -55.42 -19.80
C ALA A 32 8.92 -56.59 -20.16
N ASP A 33 8.47 -57.47 -21.06
CA ASP A 33 9.35 -58.47 -21.68
C ASP A 33 10.19 -57.81 -22.78
N ARG A 34 11.49 -58.15 -22.82
CA ARG A 34 12.43 -57.66 -23.83
C ARG A 34 12.13 -58.32 -25.19
N PRO A 35 12.07 -57.58 -26.32
CA PRO A 35 11.97 -58.21 -27.62
C PRO A 35 13.37 -58.67 -28.08
N GLY A 36 13.57 -59.98 -28.17
CA GLY A 36 14.64 -60.57 -28.95
C GLY A 36 14.13 -60.88 -30.35
N GLY A 37 14.84 -60.39 -31.38
CA GLY A 37 14.74 -60.86 -32.76
C GLY A 37 13.60 -60.28 -33.60
N GLN A 38 13.98 -59.69 -34.74
CA GLN A 38 13.17 -59.28 -35.90
C GLN A 38 11.77 -59.93 -36.00
N GLU A 39 10.72 -59.10 -35.89
CA GLU A 39 9.64 -58.97 -36.89
C GLU A 39 8.65 -57.85 -36.49
N SER A 40 8.06 -57.27 -37.53
CA SER A 40 7.10 -56.16 -37.64
C SER A 40 6.15 -55.81 -36.48
N LEU A 41 5.92 -54.49 -36.35
CA LEU A 41 4.87 -53.78 -35.62
C LEU A 41 3.56 -54.57 -35.35
N VAL A 42 3.21 -54.70 -34.07
CA VAL A 42 1.82 -54.64 -33.58
C VAL A 42 1.77 -53.81 -32.29
N TRP A 43 1.69 -52.49 -32.44
CA TRP A 43 1.35 -51.57 -31.35
C TRP A 43 -0.17 -51.43 -31.26
N PHE A 44 -0.87 -52.26 -30.49
CA PHE A 44 -2.27 -51.97 -30.18
C PHE A 44 -2.66 -52.26 -28.73
N SER A 45 -3.22 -51.20 -28.11
CA SER A 45 -4.27 -51.15 -27.09
C SER A 45 -3.98 -51.03 -25.58
N THR A 46 -2.77 -50.72 -25.12
CA THR A 46 -2.51 -50.40 -23.68
C THR A 46 -1.79 -49.07 -23.38
N SER A 47 -1.34 -48.30 -24.39
CA SER A 47 -0.55 -47.07 -24.18
C SER A 47 -1.38 -45.81 -23.93
N ALA A 48 -2.51 -45.63 -24.61
CA ALA A 48 -3.26 -44.36 -24.59
C ALA A 48 -3.92 -44.05 -23.23
N THR A 49 -4.43 -45.06 -22.53
CA THR A 49 -5.07 -44.92 -21.22
C THR A 49 -4.07 -44.58 -20.12
N HIS A 50 -2.84 -45.11 -20.23
CA HIS A 50 -1.77 -44.87 -19.28
C HIS A 50 -1.22 -43.43 -19.39
N THR A 51 -1.00 -42.94 -20.62
CA THR A 51 -0.55 -41.55 -20.86
C THR A 51 -1.59 -40.52 -20.40
N SER A 52 -2.87 -40.76 -20.71
CA SER A 52 -3.97 -39.89 -20.27
C SER A 52 -4.06 -39.78 -18.74
N LEU A 53 -3.84 -40.88 -18.02
CA LEU A 53 -3.86 -40.89 -16.57
C LEU A 53 -2.68 -40.10 -15.97
N LEU A 54 -1.48 -40.23 -16.54
CA LEU A 54 -0.31 -39.45 -16.13
C LEU A 54 -0.54 -37.95 -16.36
N HIS A 55 -1.13 -37.56 -17.49
CA HIS A 55 -1.48 -36.16 -17.78
C HIS A 55 -2.51 -35.60 -16.79
N GLN A 56 -3.52 -36.39 -16.42
CA GLN A 56 -4.50 -35.98 -15.40
C GLN A 56 -3.84 -35.78 -14.02
N ILE A 57 -2.91 -36.65 -13.63
CA ILE A 57 -2.18 -36.54 -12.37
C ILE A 57 -1.30 -35.28 -12.38
N LEU A 58 -0.59 -34.99 -13.47
CA LEU A 58 0.20 -33.76 -13.61
C LEU A 58 -0.67 -32.51 -13.52
N GLN A 59 -1.83 -32.48 -14.20
CA GLN A 59 -2.75 -31.36 -14.14
C GLN A 59 -3.35 -31.19 -12.73
N SER A 60 -3.70 -32.28 -12.06
CA SER A 60 -4.19 -32.26 -10.69
C SER A 60 -3.12 -31.70 -9.75
N SER A 61 -1.90 -32.22 -9.82
CA SER A 61 -0.76 -31.77 -9.02
C SER A 61 -0.43 -30.28 -9.26
N ALA A 62 -0.52 -29.81 -10.52
CA ALA A 62 -0.34 -28.40 -10.86
C ALA A 62 -1.44 -27.51 -10.28
N ARG A 63 -2.68 -28.00 -10.18
CA ARG A 63 -3.82 -27.25 -9.58
C ARG A 63 -3.74 -27.21 -8.06
N THR A 64 -3.32 -28.31 -7.43
CA THR A 64 -3.26 -28.42 -5.96
C THR A 64 -1.93 -27.95 -5.38
N GLY A 65 -0.92 -27.69 -6.23
CA GLY A 65 0.44 -27.35 -5.78
C GLY A 65 1.10 -28.48 -5.01
N SER A 66 0.85 -29.75 -5.41
CA SER A 66 1.35 -30.96 -4.73
C SER A 66 2.67 -31.46 -5.36
N PRO A 67 3.86 -31.00 -4.91
CA PRO A 67 5.12 -31.32 -5.57
C PRO A 67 5.52 -32.80 -5.49
N MET A 68 5.09 -33.52 -4.45
CA MET A 68 5.46 -34.92 -4.23
C MET A 68 4.79 -35.85 -5.24
N GLU A 69 3.49 -35.64 -5.48
CA GLU A 69 2.72 -36.39 -6.47
C GLU A 69 3.23 -36.13 -7.88
N GLY A 70 3.54 -34.87 -8.20
CA GLY A 70 4.11 -34.47 -9.47
C GLY A 70 5.49 -35.10 -9.73
N LYS A 71 6.37 -35.13 -8.72
CA LYS A 71 7.68 -35.81 -8.81
C LYS A 71 7.55 -37.32 -8.99
N ALA A 72 6.63 -37.97 -8.28
CA ALA A 72 6.36 -39.40 -8.45
C ALA A 72 5.84 -39.71 -9.86
N CYS A 73 4.95 -38.86 -10.39
CA CYS A 73 4.47 -38.96 -11.76
C CYS A 73 5.60 -38.76 -12.79
N HIS A 74 6.50 -37.80 -12.55
CA HIS A 74 7.67 -37.57 -13.41
C HIS A 74 8.62 -38.77 -13.45
N ALA A 75 8.90 -39.42 -12.30
CA ALA A 75 9.72 -40.63 -12.27
C ALA A 75 9.10 -41.76 -13.11
N GLN A 76 7.76 -41.88 -13.10
CA GLN A 76 7.06 -42.87 -13.92
C GLN A 76 7.11 -42.51 -15.42
N ILE A 77 7.05 -41.22 -15.77
CA ILE A 77 7.22 -40.74 -17.16
C ILE A 77 8.60 -41.11 -17.69
N ILE A 78 9.65 -40.95 -16.88
CA ILE A 78 11.02 -41.36 -17.22
C ILE A 78 11.09 -42.88 -17.43
N ARG A 79 10.49 -43.67 -16.52
CA ARG A 79 10.48 -45.14 -16.62
C ARG A 79 9.78 -45.64 -17.88
N VAL A 80 8.71 -44.97 -18.32
CA VAL A 80 7.93 -45.34 -19.51
C VAL A 80 8.54 -44.76 -20.80
N GLY A 81 9.56 -43.91 -20.70
CA GLY A 81 10.27 -43.34 -21.85
C GLY A 81 9.51 -42.22 -22.56
N LEU A 82 8.60 -41.54 -21.86
CA LEU A 82 7.79 -40.44 -22.41
C LEU A 82 8.49 -39.06 -22.32
N GLN A 83 9.77 -39.00 -21.93
CA GLN A 83 10.53 -37.74 -21.82
C GLN A 83 10.76 -37.02 -23.15
N SER A 84 10.73 -37.75 -24.28
CA SER A 84 10.85 -37.19 -25.62
C SER A 84 9.53 -36.62 -26.16
N ASP A 85 8.40 -36.90 -25.52
CA ASP A 85 7.10 -36.35 -25.92
C ASP A 85 6.98 -34.89 -25.46
N THR A 86 6.91 -33.98 -26.43
CA THR A 86 6.88 -32.53 -26.19
C THR A 86 5.68 -32.10 -25.33
N LEU A 87 4.51 -32.74 -25.51
CA LEU A 87 3.31 -32.42 -24.74
C LEU A 87 3.48 -32.79 -23.25
N THR A 88 3.97 -34.01 -22.98
CA THR A 88 4.23 -34.49 -21.62
C THR A 88 5.28 -33.64 -20.91
N SER A 89 6.37 -33.27 -21.61
CA SER A 89 7.40 -32.39 -21.07
C SER A 89 6.88 -30.98 -20.77
N ASN A 90 6.02 -30.41 -21.63
CA ASN A 90 5.35 -29.14 -21.34
C ASN A 90 4.44 -29.20 -20.10
N MET A 91 3.70 -30.30 -19.92
CA MET A 91 2.88 -30.51 -18.72
C MET A 91 3.73 -30.63 -17.45
N LEU A 92 4.90 -31.27 -17.54
CA LEU A 92 5.87 -31.36 -16.44
C LEU A 92 6.43 -29.99 -16.07
N ILE A 93 6.83 -29.19 -17.06
CA ILE A 93 7.30 -27.81 -16.84
C ILE A 93 6.21 -26.98 -16.15
N ASN A 94 4.97 -27.03 -16.63
CA ASN A 94 3.86 -26.29 -16.01
C ASN A 94 3.56 -26.78 -14.57
N MET A 95 3.62 -28.09 -14.31
CA MET A 95 3.44 -28.64 -12.96
C MET A 95 4.55 -28.16 -12.01
N TYR A 96 5.82 -28.26 -12.43
CA TYR A 96 6.95 -27.77 -11.63
C TYR A 96 6.89 -26.26 -11.43
N SER A 97 6.46 -25.51 -12.45
CA SER A 97 6.22 -24.07 -12.37
C SER A 97 5.19 -23.73 -11.29
N LYS A 98 4.02 -24.38 -11.31
CA LYS A 98 2.96 -24.16 -10.31
C LYS A 98 3.34 -24.62 -8.90
N CYS A 99 4.27 -25.57 -8.79
CA CYS A 99 4.82 -26.02 -7.51
C CYS A 99 6.01 -25.17 -7.01
N GLY A 100 6.42 -24.10 -7.71
CA GLY A 100 7.57 -23.27 -7.33
C GLY A 100 8.93 -23.98 -7.46
N LEU A 101 9.00 -25.08 -8.19
CA LEU A 101 10.21 -25.90 -8.35
C LEU A 101 10.96 -25.55 -9.64
N ARG A 102 11.50 -24.33 -9.70
CA ARG A 102 12.22 -23.78 -10.87
C ARG A 102 13.29 -24.73 -11.40
N ASN A 103 14.21 -25.18 -10.55
CA ASN A 103 15.35 -26.01 -10.98
C ASN A 103 14.92 -27.32 -11.65
N CYS A 104 13.77 -27.88 -11.25
CA CYS A 104 13.23 -29.08 -11.89
C CYS A 104 12.64 -28.75 -13.27
N ALA A 105 11.94 -27.62 -13.39
CA ALA A 105 11.40 -27.17 -14.67
C ALA A 105 12.51 -26.88 -15.70
N SER A 106 13.59 -26.18 -15.29
CA SER A 106 14.75 -25.93 -16.15
C SER A 106 15.40 -27.23 -16.64
N LYS A 107 15.62 -28.20 -15.75
CA LYS A 107 16.19 -29.51 -16.14
C LYS A 107 15.33 -30.22 -17.19
N VAL A 108 14.02 -30.28 -16.99
CA VAL A 108 13.11 -30.88 -17.98
C VAL A 108 13.24 -30.15 -19.31
N PHE A 109 13.26 -28.82 -19.30
CA PHE A 109 13.39 -28.02 -20.52
C PHE A 109 14.75 -28.21 -21.22
N ASP A 110 15.84 -28.32 -20.48
CA ASP A 110 17.19 -28.51 -21.02
C ASP A 110 17.36 -29.91 -21.64
N GLU A 111 16.70 -30.92 -21.07
CA GLU A 111 16.71 -32.31 -21.55
C GLU A 111 15.74 -32.57 -22.73
N MET A 112 14.88 -31.62 -23.10
CA MET A 112 13.96 -31.78 -24.22
C MET A 112 14.72 -31.86 -25.56
N PRO A 113 14.50 -32.92 -26.37
CA PRO A 113 15.14 -33.07 -27.68
C PRO A 113 14.59 -32.08 -28.71
N GLU A 114 13.29 -31.79 -28.64
CA GLU A 114 12.62 -30.76 -29.45
C GLU A 114 11.82 -29.83 -28.53
N ARG A 115 11.87 -28.53 -28.82
CA ARG A 115 11.17 -27.50 -28.05
C ARG A 115 10.13 -26.82 -28.93
N SER A 116 8.89 -26.81 -28.46
CA SER A 116 7.79 -26.08 -29.11
C SER A 116 7.72 -24.64 -28.60
N LEU A 117 6.97 -23.77 -29.31
CA LEU A 117 6.63 -22.43 -28.82
C LEU A 117 5.99 -22.46 -27.42
N VAL A 118 5.20 -23.50 -27.11
CA VAL A 118 4.60 -23.70 -25.78
C VAL A 118 5.67 -23.97 -24.73
N SER A 119 6.72 -24.73 -25.07
CA SER A 119 7.86 -25.03 -24.19
C SER A 119 8.58 -23.74 -23.79
N TRP A 120 8.93 -22.91 -24.78
CA TRP A 120 9.57 -21.61 -24.59
C TRP A 120 8.69 -20.65 -23.77
N ASN A 121 7.41 -20.49 -24.15
CA ASN A 121 6.48 -19.61 -23.45
C ASN A 121 6.25 -20.02 -21.99
N THR A 122 6.17 -21.33 -21.71
CA THR A 122 5.96 -21.83 -20.35
C THR A 122 7.18 -21.56 -19.47
N MET A 123 8.40 -21.73 -20.00
CA MET A 123 9.63 -21.41 -19.27
C MET A 123 9.84 -19.91 -19.06
N ILE A 124 9.66 -19.10 -20.10
CA ILE A 124 9.76 -17.63 -19.99
C ILE A 124 8.70 -17.12 -19.00
N GLY A 125 7.46 -17.63 -19.06
CA GLY A 125 6.40 -17.26 -18.13
C GLY A 125 6.67 -17.70 -16.68
N LEU A 126 7.35 -18.82 -16.47
CA LEU A 126 7.85 -19.24 -15.15
C LEU A 126 8.89 -18.25 -14.62
N LEU A 127 9.92 -17.93 -15.41
CA LEU A 127 10.97 -16.98 -15.03
C LEU A 127 10.39 -15.59 -14.73
N ALA A 128 9.42 -15.14 -15.54
CA ALA A 128 8.71 -13.88 -15.34
C ALA A 128 7.96 -13.84 -13.99
N ARG A 129 7.25 -14.92 -13.63
CA ARG A 129 6.53 -15.01 -12.34
C ARG A 129 7.47 -15.04 -11.14
N ASN A 130 8.68 -15.58 -11.31
CA ASN A 130 9.70 -15.59 -10.27
C ASN A 130 10.47 -14.26 -10.16
N GLY A 131 10.27 -13.32 -11.08
CA GLY A 131 11.00 -12.05 -11.14
C GLY A 131 12.47 -12.23 -11.54
N GLU A 132 12.78 -13.24 -12.36
CA GLU A 132 14.12 -13.55 -12.87
C GLU A 132 14.30 -12.95 -14.28
N GLU A 133 14.48 -11.63 -14.32
CA GLU A 133 14.44 -10.81 -15.54
C GLU A 133 15.58 -11.13 -16.52
N GLN A 134 16.81 -11.28 -16.01
CA GLN A 134 17.97 -11.53 -16.86
C GLN A 134 17.91 -12.90 -17.52
N GLU A 135 17.41 -13.90 -16.81
CA GLU A 135 17.26 -15.25 -17.35
C GLU A 135 16.12 -15.31 -18.36
N ALA A 136 14.99 -14.63 -18.10
CA ALA A 136 13.89 -14.53 -19.06
C ALA A 136 14.34 -13.87 -20.37
N LEU A 137 15.12 -12.77 -20.27
CA LEU A 137 15.72 -12.10 -21.43
C LEU A 137 16.73 -12.99 -22.16
N SER A 138 17.62 -13.67 -21.41
CA SER A 138 18.63 -14.56 -22.00
C SER A 138 17.97 -15.72 -22.74
N LEU A 139 16.91 -16.30 -22.18
CA LEU A 139 16.16 -17.39 -22.78
C LEU A 139 15.41 -16.91 -24.05
N PHE A 140 14.87 -15.70 -24.04
CA PHE A 140 14.26 -15.09 -25.23
C PHE A 140 15.28 -14.83 -26.33
N ILE A 141 16.47 -14.30 -26.00
CA ILE A 141 17.56 -14.10 -26.96
C ILE A 141 18.02 -15.45 -27.53
N HIS A 142 18.12 -16.48 -26.68
CA HIS A 142 18.49 -17.83 -27.12
C HIS A 142 17.46 -18.40 -28.10
N MET A 143 16.18 -18.29 -27.79
CA MET A 143 15.07 -18.68 -28.67
C MET A 143 15.17 -18.02 -30.04
N GLN A 144 15.50 -16.73 -30.09
CA GLN A 144 15.69 -15.98 -31.35
C GLN A 144 16.94 -16.42 -32.12
N ARG A 145 18.05 -16.70 -31.44
CA ARG A 145 19.29 -17.18 -32.08
C ARG A 145 19.14 -18.54 -32.73
N GLU A 146 18.28 -19.40 -32.16
CA GLU A 146 17.91 -20.69 -32.75
C GLU A 146 16.91 -20.57 -33.91
N GLY A 147 16.44 -19.36 -34.24
CA GLY A 147 15.50 -19.14 -35.34
C GLY A 147 14.06 -19.56 -35.04
N ASN A 148 13.71 -19.78 -33.77
CA ASN A 148 12.34 -20.15 -33.39
C ASN A 148 11.37 -18.97 -33.56
N GLN A 149 10.14 -19.27 -33.97
CA GLN A 149 9.06 -18.27 -34.01
C GLN A 149 8.63 -17.91 -32.60
N PHE A 150 8.37 -16.62 -32.34
CA PHE A 150 7.80 -16.12 -31.09
C PHE A 150 6.39 -15.56 -31.31
N SER A 151 5.62 -15.46 -30.24
CA SER A 151 4.25 -14.95 -30.21
C SER A 151 4.14 -13.68 -29.36
N GLU A 152 3.00 -13.02 -29.44
CA GLU A 152 2.59 -11.95 -28.55
C GLU A 152 2.68 -12.34 -27.07
N PHE A 153 2.38 -13.61 -26.73
CA PHE A 153 2.51 -14.14 -25.36
C PHE A 153 3.97 -14.26 -24.92
N THR A 154 4.87 -14.55 -25.85
CA THR A 154 6.32 -14.59 -25.59
C THR A 154 6.81 -13.20 -25.20
N VAL A 155 6.53 -12.20 -26.04
CA VAL A 155 6.95 -10.81 -25.82
C VAL A 155 6.31 -10.23 -24.56
N SER A 156 5.01 -10.47 -24.34
CA SER A 156 4.29 -10.05 -23.13
C SER A 156 4.88 -10.66 -21.86
N SER A 157 5.25 -11.95 -21.86
CA SER A 157 5.86 -12.61 -20.71
C SER A 157 7.25 -12.04 -20.36
N VAL A 158 8.08 -11.75 -21.38
CA VAL A 158 9.39 -11.11 -21.16
C VAL A 158 9.21 -9.69 -20.61
N LEU A 159 8.27 -8.91 -21.14
CA LEU A 159 7.94 -7.58 -20.62
C LEU A 159 7.48 -7.63 -19.16
N CYS A 160 6.60 -8.59 -18.80
CA CYS A 160 6.19 -8.81 -17.42
C CYS A 160 7.36 -9.13 -16.48
N ALA A 161 8.36 -9.90 -16.95
CA ALA A 161 9.57 -10.18 -16.19
C ALA A 161 10.36 -8.89 -15.90
N CYS A 162 10.52 -8.03 -16.90
CA CYS A 162 11.20 -6.75 -16.75
C CYS A 162 10.41 -5.77 -15.84
N ALA A 163 9.07 -5.84 -15.86
CA ALA A 163 8.19 -5.06 -14.98
C ALA A 163 8.46 -5.32 -13.50
N ALA A 164 8.72 -6.59 -13.13
CA ALA A 164 8.93 -7.01 -11.74
C ALA A 164 10.17 -6.38 -11.08
N LYS A 165 11.12 -5.88 -11.88
CA LYS A 165 12.39 -5.29 -11.43
C LYS A 165 12.56 -3.83 -11.83
N CYS A 166 11.51 -3.23 -12.42
CA CYS A 166 11.56 -1.87 -12.97
C CYS A 166 12.74 -1.64 -13.92
N ALA A 167 13.06 -2.63 -14.77
CA ALA A 167 14.19 -2.60 -15.70
C ALA A 167 13.88 -1.71 -16.93
N VAL A 168 13.94 -0.39 -16.75
CA VAL A 168 13.47 0.60 -17.74
C VAL A 168 14.22 0.52 -19.08
N SER A 169 15.53 0.30 -19.07
CA SER A 169 16.36 0.24 -20.28
C SER A 169 15.96 -0.92 -21.18
N GLU A 170 15.85 -2.10 -20.61
CA GLU A 170 15.47 -3.36 -21.26
C GLU A 170 14.04 -3.25 -21.78
N CYS A 171 13.14 -2.64 -21.01
CA CYS A 171 11.78 -2.38 -21.42
C CYS A 171 11.68 -1.47 -22.64
N LYS A 172 12.47 -0.39 -22.70
CA LYS A 172 12.52 0.49 -23.88
C LYS A 172 13.07 -0.25 -25.11
N GLN A 173 14.06 -1.13 -24.93
CA GLN A 173 14.57 -1.97 -26.01
C GLN A 173 13.50 -2.97 -26.49
N LEU A 174 12.79 -3.62 -25.57
CA LEU A 174 11.70 -4.54 -25.90
C LEU A 174 10.50 -3.83 -26.55
N HIS A 175 10.19 -2.60 -26.14
CA HIS A 175 9.16 -1.78 -26.79
C HIS A 175 9.58 -1.42 -28.22
N ALA A 176 10.82 -0.95 -28.43
CA ALA A 176 11.35 -0.68 -29.77
C ALA A 176 11.35 -1.96 -30.64
N PHE A 177 11.68 -3.10 -30.05
CA PHE A 177 11.56 -4.41 -30.69
C PHE A 177 10.12 -4.72 -31.07
N ALA A 178 9.15 -4.57 -30.16
CA ALA A 178 7.72 -4.78 -30.41
C ALA A 178 7.18 -3.90 -31.54
N VAL A 179 7.67 -2.66 -31.65
CA VAL A 179 7.37 -1.77 -32.78
C VAL A 179 7.95 -2.34 -34.09
N LYS A 180 9.22 -2.77 -34.08
CA LYS A 180 9.89 -3.35 -35.26
C LYS A 180 9.21 -4.61 -35.79
N VAL A 181 8.63 -5.42 -34.89
CA VAL A 181 7.90 -6.65 -35.26
C VAL A 181 6.39 -6.44 -35.41
N ALA A 182 5.92 -5.18 -35.42
CA ALA A 182 4.52 -4.79 -35.57
C ALA A 182 3.55 -5.39 -34.52
N MET A 183 4.03 -5.66 -33.31
CA MET A 183 3.24 -6.20 -32.19
C MET A 183 2.79 -5.14 -31.18
N VAL A 184 3.19 -3.87 -31.33
CA VAL A 184 2.88 -2.80 -30.37
C VAL A 184 1.37 -2.53 -30.20
N LEU A 185 0.56 -2.79 -31.23
CA LEU A 185 -0.90 -2.61 -31.20
C LEU A 185 -1.64 -3.84 -30.63
N ASN A 186 -0.94 -4.94 -30.37
CA ASN A 186 -1.54 -6.14 -29.80
C ASN A 186 -1.93 -5.92 -28.34
N VAL A 187 -3.13 -6.36 -27.95
CA VAL A 187 -3.69 -6.13 -26.62
C VAL A 187 -2.80 -6.69 -25.49
N TYR A 188 -2.19 -7.87 -25.67
CA TYR A 188 -1.36 -8.52 -24.64
C TYR A 188 -0.01 -7.82 -24.48
N VAL A 189 0.62 -7.42 -25.58
CA VAL A 189 1.89 -6.69 -25.57
C VAL A 189 1.68 -5.26 -25.04
N GLY A 190 0.65 -4.57 -25.54
CA GLY A 190 0.26 -3.24 -25.06
C GLY A 190 -0.02 -3.24 -23.56
N THR A 191 -0.84 -4.17 -23.06
CA THR A 191 -1.15 -4.26 -21.62
C THR A 191 0.10 -4.55 -20.77
N ALA A 192 1.04 -5.38 -21.25
CA ALA A 192 2.32 -5.61 -20.57
C ALA A 192 3.20 -4.35 -20.55
N LEU A 193 3.24 -3.58 -21.64
CA LEU A 193 3.94 -2.29 -21.69
C LEU A 193 3.34 -1.28 -20.70
N LEU A 194 2.01 -1.25 -20.54
CA LEU A 194 1.36 -0.40 -19.53
C LEU A 194 1.84 -0.73 -18.12
N ASP A 195 1.79 -2.02 -17.72
CA ASP A 195 2.20 -2.47 -16.39
C ASP A 195 3.66 -2.11 -16.08
N VAL A 196 4.55 -2.33 -17.05
CA VAL A 196 5.97 -1.95 -16.98
C VAL A 196 6.13 -0.45 -16.76
N TYR A 197 5.54 0.37 -17.65
CA TYR A 197 5.74 1.82 -17.62
C TYR A 197 5.13 2.44 -16.35
N SER A 198 3.98 1.93 -15.92
CA SER A 198 3.36 2.35 -14.67
C SER A 198 4.22 2.01 -13.44
N LYS A 199 4.76 0.79 -13.33
CA LYS A 199 5.67 0.39 -12.24
C LYS A 199 7.00 1.14 -12.24
N ALA A 200 7.45 1.58 -13.40
CA ALA A 200 8.66 2.37 -13.57
C ALA A 200 8.49 3.88 -13.28
N GLY A 201 7.29 4.34 -12.91
CA GLY A 201 7.03 5.77 -12.72
C GLY A 201 6.84 6.56 -14.03
N LEU A 202 6.82 5.89 -15.18
CA LEU A 202 6.73 6.48 -16.52
C LEU A 202 5.27 6.50 -17.02
N ILE A 203 4.37 7.02 -16.19
CA ILE A 203 2.92 6.97 -16.44
C ILE A 203 2.47 7.71 -17.72
N LYS A 204 3.24 8.69 -18.19
CA LYS A 204 3.00 9.37 -19.46
C LYS A 204 3.23 8.45 -20.66
N ASP A 205 4.28 7.64 -20.63
CA ASP A 205 4.58 6.65 -21.66
C ASP A 205 3.52 5.54 -21.65
N ALA A 206 3.09 5.10 -20.46
CA ALA A 206 1.96 4.18 -20.32
C ALA A 206 0.67 4.77 -20.94
N SER A 207 0.34 6.02 -20.62
CA SER A 207 -0.84 6.70 -21.18
C SER A 207 -0.77 6.78 -22.70
N PHE A 208 0.41 7.05 -23.26
CA PHE A 208 0.62 7.09 -24.71
C PHE A 208 0.40 5.72 -25.38
N VAL A 209 0.95 4.65 -24.79
CA VAL A 209 0.69 3.28 -25.27
C VAL A 209 -0.80 2.98 -25.18
N PHE A 210 -1.44 3.30 -24.05
CA PHE A 210 -2.86 3.06 -23.83
C PHE A 210 -3.71 3.75 -24.89
N GLU A 211 -3.48 5.04 -25.18
CA GLU A 211 -4.25 5.79 -26.18
C GLU A 211 -3.96 5.33 -27.63
N SER A 212 -2.78 4.78 -27.89
CA SER A 212 -2.40 4.26 -29.22
C SER A 212 -3.02 2.89 -29.55
N MET A 213 -3.54 2.17 -28.56
CA MET A 213 -4.15 0.84 -28.79
C MET A 213 -5.50 0.96 -29.52
N PRO A 214 -5.73 0.24 -30.63
CA PRO A 214 -7.02 0.28 -31.34
C PRO A 214 -8.11 -0.44 -30.55
N GLU A 215 -7.77 -1.60 -29.97
CA GLU A 215 -8.63 -2.40 -29.12
C GLU A 215 -8.06 -2.46 -27.70
N ARG A 216 -8.93 -2.45 -26.70
CA ARG A 216 -8.57 -2.51 -25.28
C ARG A 216 -9.48 -3.50 -24.59
N SER A 217 -8.89 -4.47 -23.90
CA SER A 217 -9.63 -5.43 -23.08
C SER A 217 -9.98 -4.83 -21.71
N ASP A 218 -10.90 -5.45 -20.98
CA ASP A 218 -11.19 -5.09 -19.59
C ASP A 218 -9.92 -5.04 -18.74
N VAL A 219 -8.99 -5.98 -18.98
CA VAL A 219 -7.69 -6.02 -18.30
C VAL A 219 -6.85 -4.80 -18.62
N THR A 220 -6.85 -4.35 -19.88
CA THR A 220 -6.12 -3.14 -20.32
C THR A 220 -6.63 -1.90 -19.59
N TRP A 221 -7.95 -1.76 -19.44
CA TRP A 221 -8.56 -0.66 -18.67
C TRP A 221 -8.23 -0.76 -17.18
N SER A 222 -8.35 -1.96 -16.59
CA SER A 222 -7.97 -2.22 -15.19
C SER A 222 -6.51 -1.87 -14.91
N SER A 223 -5.59 -2.29 -15.78
CA SER A 223 -4.16 -2.02 -15.68
C SER A 223 -3.86 -0.52 -15.75
N MET A 224 -4.53 0.23 -16.63
CA MET A 224 -4.31 1.67 -16.73
C MET A 224 -4.86 2.44 -15.52
N VAL A 225 -6.04 2.08 -15.01
CA VAL A 225 -6.59 2.66 -13.77
C VAL A 225 -5.66 2.37 -12.59
N ALA A 226 -5.23 1.12 -12.44
CA ALA A 226 -4.28 0.74 -11.39
C ALA A 226 -2.93 1.48 -11.55
N GLY A 227 -2.47 1.66 -12.79
CA GLY A 227 -1.24 2.39 -13.11
C GLY A 227 -1.30 3.85 -12.69
N TYR A 228 -2.42 4.55 -12.93
CA TYR A 228 -2.62 5.91 -12.43
C TYR A 228 -2.60 5.97 -10.90
N VAL A 229 -3.29 5.04 -10.22
CA VAL A 229 -3.32 4.97 -8.75
C VAL A 229 -1.93 4.71 -8.15
N GLN A 230 -1.14 3.81 -8.75
CA GLN A 230 0.23 3.53 -8.31
C GLN A 230 1.18 4.73 -8.46
N ASN A 231 0.85 5.66 -9.37
CA ASN A 231 1.60 6.88 -9.61
C ASN A 231 0.98 8.10 -8.90
N GLU A 232 0.08 7.87 -7.94
CA GLU A 232 -0.63 8.89 -7.15
C GLU A 232 -1.47 9.90 -8.00
N LEU A 233 -1.78 9.54 -9.24
CA LEU A 233 -2.63 10.30 -10.17
C LEU A 233 -4.10 9.87 -10.00
N TYR A 234 -4.64 10.12 -8.81
CA TYR A 234 -5.95 9.61 -8.41
C TYR A 234 -7.12 10.24 -9.18
N GLU A 235 -7.03 11.52 -9.56
CA GLU A 235 -8.08 12.20 -10.34
C GLU A 235 -8.18 11.59 -11.74
N GLU A 236 -7.04 11.38 -12.41
CA GLU A 236 -6.96 10.74 -13.72
C GLU A 236 -7.48 9.30 -13.68
N ALA A 237 -7.22 8.57 -12.59
CA ALA A 237 -7.78 7.24 -12.38
C ALA A 237 -9.31 7.25 -12.32
N LEU A 238 -9.91 8.21 -11.61
CA LEU A 238 -11.38 8.34 -11.51
C LEU A 238 -12.00 8.80 -12.84
N VAL A 239 -11.35 9.72 -13.56
CA VAL A 239 -11.78 10.13 -14.91
C VAL A 239 -11.76 8.96 -15.88
N LEU A 240 -10.69 8.16 -15.87
CA LEU A 240 -10.59 6.99 -16.73
C LEU A 240 -11.63 5.92 -16.37
N PHE A 241 -11.90 5.72 -15.07
CA PHE A 241 -12.96 4.83 -14.62
C PHE A 241 -14.34 5.29 -15.08
N HIS A 242 -14.64 6.60 -15.01
CA HIS A 242 -15.89 7.14 -15.51
C HIS A 242 -16.03 6.93 -17.03
N ARG A 243 -14.95 7.15 -17.79
CA ARG A 243 -14.91 6.84 -19.24
C ARG A 243 -15.19 5.34 -19.49
N ALA A 244 -14.58 4.45 -18.71
CA ALA A 244 -14.82 3.01 -18.81
C ALA A 244 -16.29 2.64 -18.55
N GLN A 245 -16.94 3.28 -17.56
CA GLN A 245 -18.36 3.11 -17.26
C GLN A 245 -19.26 3.56 -18.42
N MET A 246 -18.96 4.70 -19.03
CA MET A 246 -19.74 5.25 -20.14
C MET A 246 -19.70 4.37 -21.40
N ILE A 247 -18.63 3.59 -21.58
CA ILE A 247 -18.47 2.63 -22.68
C ILE A 247 -19.17 1.27 -22.36
N GLY A 248 -19.64 1.10 -21.12
CA GLY A 248 -20.36 -0.12 -20.69
C GLY A 248 -19.45 -1.28 -20.32
N LEU A 249 -18.20 -1.02 -19.93
CA LEU A 249 -17.28 -2.07 -19.48
C LEU A 249 -17.73 -2.69 -18.15
N GLU A 250 -17.64 -4.01 -18.05
CA GLU A 250 -17.97 -4.73 -16.83
C GLU A 250 -16.97 -4.42 -15.71
N HIS A 251 -17.49 -4.17 -14.51
CA HIS A 251 -16.65 -3.92 -13.35
C HIS A 251 -16.08 -5.23 -12.82
N ASN A 252 -14.76 -5.31 -12.72
CA ASN A 252 -14.08 -6.39 -12.00
C ASN A 252 -13.52 -5.91 -10.66
N GLN A 253 -13.21 -6.87 -9.78
CA GLN A 253 -12.70 -6.60 -8.44
C GLN A 253 -11.41 -5.74 -8.41
N PHE A 254 -10.57 -5.86 -9.45
CA PHE A 254 -9.29 -5.15 -9.52
C PHE A 254 -9.48 -3.67 -9.86
N THR A 255 -10.30 -3.37 -10.87
CA THR A 255 -10.68 -1.98 -11.19
C THR A 255 -11.35 -1.34 -9.98
N MET A 256 -12.31 -2.03 -9.34
CA MET A 256 -13.02 -1.45 -8.21
C MET A 256 -12.12 -1.19 -7.00
N SER A 257 -11.20 -2.10 -6.68
CA SER A 257 -10.22 -1.86 -5.61
C SER A 257 -9.33 -0.65 -5.92
N SER A 258 -8.89 -0.51 -7.17
CA SER A 258 -8.10 0.65 -7.61
C SER A 258 -8.87 1.97 -7.48
N VAL A 259 -10.15 1.99 -7.87
CA VAL A 259 -11.04 3.16 -7.74
C VAL A 259 -11.25 3.52 -6.27
N ILE A 260 -11.49 2.53 -5.40
CA ILE A 260 -11.61 2.76 -3.95
C ILE A 260 -10.31 3.36 -3.39
N CYS A 261 -9.15 2.86 -3.81
CA CYS A 261 -7.86 3.43 -3.45
C CYS A 261 -7.69 4.87 -3.94
N ALA A 262 -8.17 5.20 -5.14
CA ALA A 262 -8.17 6.57 -5.65
C ALA A 262 -9.03 7.50 -4.78
N CYS A 263 -10.25 7.08 -4.43
CA CYS A 263 -11.10 7.84 -3.50
C CYS A 263 -10.43 8.01 -2.14
N ALA A 264 -9.76 6.97 -1.63
CA ALA A 264 -9.02 7.02 -0.37
C ALA A 264 -7.84 7.99 -0.42
N GLY A 265 -7.11 8.04 -1.54
CA GLY A 265 -5.99 8.94 -1.79
C GLY A 265 -6.41 10.42 -1.82
N LEU A 266 -7.52 10.71 -2.51
CA LEU A 266 -8.11 12.05 -2.59
C LEU A 266 -8.89 12.47 -1.34
N ALA A 267 -9.18 11.52 -0.43
CA ALA A 267 -10.14 11.68 0.65
C ALA A 267 -11.55 12.07 0.14
N ALA A 268 -11.92 11.56 -1.04
CA ALA A 268 -13.18 11.81 -1.76
C ALA A 268 -14.30 10.92 -1.20
N LEU A 269 -14.90 11.36 -0.09
CA LEU A 269 -15.89 10.55 0.66
C LEU A 269 -17.19 10.31 -0.13
N ILE A 270 -17.62 11.30 -0.92
CA ILE A 270 -18.90 11.24 -1.64
C ILE A 270 -18.81 10.20 -2.76
N GLU A 271 -17.77 10.30 -3.59
CA GLU A 271 -17.44 9.36 -4.66
C GLU A 271 -17.17 7.97 -4.07
N GLY A 272 -16.44 7.88 -2.96
CA GLY A 272 -16.22 6.63 -2.22
C GLY A 272 -17.53 5.94 -1.82
N LYS A 273 -18.53 6.70 -1.35
CA LYS A 273 -19.87 6.16 -1.03
C LYS A 273 -20.65 5.71 -2.28
N GLN A 274 -20.57 6.45 -3.38
CA GLN A 274 -21.19 6.05 -4.65
C GLN A 274 -20.59 4.74 -5.16
N VAL A 275 -19.26 4.61 -5.10
CA VAL A 275 -18.54 3.38 -5.46
C VAL A 275 -18.92 2.22 -4.54
N HIS A 276 -19.03 2.46 -3.22
CA HIS A 276 -19.51 1.44 -2.27
C HIS A 276 -20.95 0.99 -2.58
N ALA A 277 -21.87 1.91 -2.88
CA ALA A 277 -23.23 1.56 -3.27
C ALA A 277 -23.26 0.73 -4.57
N LEU A 278 -22.42 1.08 -5.55
CA LEU A 278 -22.26 0.31 -6.78
C LEU A 278 -21.75 -1.11 -6.48
N LEU A 279 -20.75 -1.26 -5.61
CA LEU A 279 -20.20 -2.56 -5.18
C LEU A 279 -21.25 -3.47 -4.56
N CYS A 280 -22.13 -2.92 -3.71
CA CYS A 280 -23.25 -3.67 -3.15
C CYS A 280 -24.22 -4.12 -4.25
N LYS A 281 -24.52 -3.25 -5.23
CA LYS A 281 -25.44 -3.56 -6.34
C LYS A 281 -24.91 -4.68 -7.25
N ILE A 282 -23.60 -4.71 -7.52
CA ILE A 282 -22.97 -5.72 -8.39
C ILE A 282 -22.54 -7.00 -7.65
N GLY A 283 -22.88 -7.14 -6.36
CA GLY A 283 -22.63 -8.36 -5.60
C GLY A 283 -21.22 -8.50 -5.00
N PHE A 284 -20.42 -7.43 -4.99
CA PHE A 284 -19.07 -7.44 -4.42
C PHE A 284 -18.98 -6.97 -2.96
N GLY A 285 -20.11 -6.60 -2.34
CA GLY A 285 -20.14 -6.03 -0.98
C GLY A 285 -19.57 -6.93 0.14
N LEU A 286 -19.48 -8.24 -0.07
CA LEU A 286 -18.90 -9.21 0.88
C LEU A 286 -17.53 -9.75 0.44
N ASN A 287 -16.97 -9.25 -0.67
CA ASN A 287 -15.64 -9.68 -1.11
C ASN A 287 -14.58 -9.12 -0.14
N MET A 288 -13.81 -10.01 0.49
CA MET A 288 -12.86 -9.67 1.54
C MET A 288 -11.78 -8.66 1.11
N PHE A 289 -11.33 -8.71 -0.16
CA PHE A 289 -10.35 -7.75 -0.68
C PHE A 289 -10.97 -6.36 -0.83
N ILE A 290 -12.20 -6.29 -1.33
CA ILE A 290 -12.92 -5.03 -1.52
C ILE A 290 -13.29 -4.42 -0.17
N VAL A 291 -13.74 -5.24 0.77
CA VAL A 291 -14.06 -4.80 2.13
C VAL A 291 -12.85 -4.21 2.83
N SER A 292 -11.66 -4.80 2.66
CA SER A 292 -10.41 -4.22 3.17
C SER A 292 -10.13 -2.83 2.58
N SER A 293 -10.28 -2.67 1.26
CA SER A 293 -10.12 -1.37 0.59
C SER A 293 -11.18 -0.35 1.04
N LEU A 294 -12.41 -0.78 1.29
CA LEU A 294 -13.49 0.10 1.79
C LEU A 294 -13.19 0.59 3.21
N ILE A 295 -12.69 -0.27 4.10
CA ILE A 295 -12.27 0.13 5.46
C ILE A 295 -11.15 1.18 5.37
N ASP A 296 -10.15 0.98 4.51
CA ASP A 296 -9.07 1.96 4.30
C ASP A 296 -9.62 3.28 3.73
N MET A 297 -10.51 3.23 2.73
CA MET A 297 -11.13 4.40 2.13
C MET A 297 -11.93 5.22 3.14
N TYR A 298 -12.86 4.59 3.87
CA TYR A 298 -13.64 5.31 4.88
C TYR A 298 -12.75 5.89 5.99
N SER A 299 -11.71 5.16 6.40
CA SER A 299 -10.73 5.65 7.37
C SER A 299 -9.95 6.87 6.82
N LYS A 300 -9.47 6.83 5.57
CA LYS A 300 -8.71 7.95 4.97
C LYS A 300 -9.59 9.15 4.59
N CYS A 301 -10.90 8.95 4.47
CA CYS A 301 -11.90 10.00 4.24
C CYS A 301 -12.48 10.59 5.54
N GLY A 302 -11.99 10.19 6.71
CA GLY A 302 -12.42 10.78 7.97
C GLY A 302 -13.74 10.22 8.50
N SER A 303 -14.19 9.05 8.04
CA SER A 303 -15.44 8.38 8.44
C SER A 303 -15.18 7.02 9.09
N VAL A 304 -14.48 7.02 10.23
CA VAL A 304 -14.12 5.77 10.95
C VAL A 304 -15.34 4.97 11.42
N GLY A 305 -16.46 5.63 11.70
CA GLY A 305 -17.72 4.96 12.04
C GLY A 305 -18.23 4.06 10.90
N GLU A 306 -18.23 4.57 9.67
CA GLU A 306 -18.63 3.79 8.49
C GLU A 306 -17.62 2.67 8.19
N ALA A 307 -16.31 2.94 8.38
CA ALA A 307 -15.28 1.91 8.30
C ALA A 307 -15.56 0.76 9.28
N TYR A 308 -15.95 1.09 10.52
CA TYR A 308 -16.29 0.10 11.53
C TYR A 308 -17.59 -0.67 11.22
N THR A 309 -18.61 0.00 10.66
CA THR A 309 -19.83 -0.69 10.20
C THR A 309 -19.52 -1.72 9.10
N VAL A 310 -18.67 -1.36 8.13
CA VAL A 310 -18.22 -2.28 7.08
C VAL A 310 -17.43 -3.46 7.68
N PHE A 311 -16.53 -3.18 8.63
CA PHE A 311 -15.79 -4.22 9.35
C PHE A 311 -16.70 -5.18 10.14
N GLN A 312 -17.72 -4.65 10.83
CA GLN A 312 -18.67 -5.44 11.61
C GLN A 312 -19.54 -6.34 10.73
N GLY A 313 -19.88 -5.90 9.52
CA GLY A 313 -20.71 -6.66 8.57
C GLY A 313 -20.08 -7.96 8.05
N MET A 314 -18.78 -8.18 8.28
CA MET A 314 -18.09 -9.43 7.93
C MET A 314 -18.13 -10.43 9.09
N GLU A 315 -18.62 -11.64 8.83
CA GLU A 315 -18.62 -12.76 9.78
C GLU A 315 -17.21 -13.34 9.94
N ASP A 316 -16.57 -13.71 8.82
CA ASP A 316 -15.21 -14.25 8.78
C ASP A 316 -14.19 -13.14 8.50
N ARG A 317 -13.42 -12.78 9.53
CA ARG A 317 -12.43 -11.69 9.46
C ARG A 317 -11.00 -12.23 9.47
N ASN A 318 -10.28 -12.07 8.37
CA ASN A 318 -8.85 -12.40 8.30
C ASN A 318 -7.98 -11.30 8.93
N THR A 319 -6.68 -11.58 9.06
CA THR A 319 -5.67 -10.66 9.62
C THR A 319 -5.69 -9.29 8.94
N VAL A 320 -5.93 -9.26 7.62
CA VAL A 320 -5.93 -8.02 6.83
C VAL A 320 -7.07 -7.08 7.24
N LEU A 321 -8.28 -7.60 7.47
CA LEU A 321 -9.42 -6.79 7.93
C LEU A 321 -9.20 -6.23 9.35
N TRP A 322 -8.68 -7.06 10.27
CA TRP A 322 -8.31 -6.63 11.61
C TRP A 322 -7.26 -5.52 11.57
N ASN A 323 -6.16 -5.72 10.83
CA ASN A 323 -5.11 -4.72 10.64
C ASN A 323 -5.65 -3.39 10.11
N SER A 324 -6.50 -3.45 9.07
CA SER A 324 -7.07 -2.27 8.41
C SER A 324 -7.90 -1.43 9.38
N MET A 325 -8.72 -2.09 10.21
CA MET A 325 -9.55 -1.40 11.20
C MET A 325 -8.74 -0.88 12.39
N ILE A 326 -7.77 -1.65 12.91
CA ILE A 326 -6.87 -1.18 14.00
C ILE A 326 -6.09 0.06 13.53
N SER A 327 -5.56 0.04 12.29
CA SER A 327 -4.88 1.18 11.67
C SER A 327 -5.83 2.37 11.50
N GLY A 328 -7.07 2.13 11.09
CA GLY A 328 -8.14 3.13 11.02
C GLY A 328 -8.36 3.84 12.35
N PHE A 329 -8.53 3.10 13.45
CA PHE A 329 -8.68 3.70 14.77
C PHE A 329 -7.45 4.48 15.24
N ALA A 330 -6.24 3.94 15.04
CA ALA A 330 -4.99 4.62 15.39
C ALA A 330 -4.85 5.98 14.67
N ARG A 331 -5.21 6.04 13.37
CA ARG A 331 -5.21 7.26 12.55
C ARG A 331 -6.25 8.28 13.00
N HIS A 332 -7.30 7.86 13.70
CA HIS A 332 -8.36 8.74 14.22
C HIS A 332 -8.15 9.20 15.66
N ALA A 333 -6.99 8.85 16.24
CA ALA A 333 -6.70 9.02 17.67
C ALA A 333 -7.72 8.30 18.58
N CYS A 334 -8.39 7.26 18.07
CA CYS A 334 -9.25 6.35 18.82
C CYS A 334 -8.39 5.21 19.42
N SER A 335 -7.41 5.58 20.23
CA SER A 335 -6.35 4.65 20.65
C SER A 335 -6.86 3.53 21.55
N LEU A 336 -7.88 3.79 22.38
CA LEU A 336 -8.49 2.76 23.22
C LEU A 336 -9.19 1.71 22.36
N GLU A 337 -9.95 2.15 21.36
CA GLU A 337 -10.65 1.29 20.41
C GLU A 337 -9.65 0.44 19.61
N ALA A 338 -8.53 1.02 19.18
CA ALA A 338 -7.46 0.30 18.51
C ALA A 338 -6.87 -0.82 19.40
N MET A 339 -6.57 -0.52 20.67
CA MET A 339 -6.05 -1.52 21.63
C MET A 339 -7.08 -2.61 21.93
N ILE A 340 -8.34 -2.25 22.19
CA ILE A 340 -9.42 -3.22 22.42
C ILE A 340 -9.56 -4.16 21.22
N LEU A 341 -9.49 -3.62 20.00
CA LEU A 341 -9.61 -4.41 18.78
C LEU A 341 -8.40 -5.34 18.56
N PHE A 342 -7.20 -4.90 18.93
CA PHE A 342 -5.98 -5.73 18.95
C PHE A 342 -6.09 -6.91 19.94
N GLU A 343 -6.60 -6.66 21.15
CA GLU A 343 -6.82 -7.75 22.12
C GLU A 343 -7.90 -8.73 21.64
N LYS A 344 -8.99 -8.23 21.02
CA LYS A 344 -10.03 -9.09 20.41
C LYS A 344 -9.50 -9.94 19.27
N MET A 345 -8.60 -9.41 18.44
CA MET A 345 -7.93 -10.15 17.38
C MET A 345 -7.18 -11.37 17.96
N GLN A 346 -6.42 -11.17 19.04
CA GLN A 346 -5.70 -12.26 19.72
C GLN A 346 -6.68 -13.29 20.33
N GLN A 347 -7.75 -12.84 20.97
CA GLN A 347 -8.79 -13.71 21.54
C GLN A 347 -9.49 -14.55 20.48
N ALA A 348 -9.60 -14.05 19.24
CA ALA A 348 -10.11 -14.79 18.09
C ALA A 348 -9.09 -15.82 17.53
N GLY A 349 -7.93 -16.00 18.17
CA GLY A 349 -6.89 -16.94 17.76
C GLY A 349 -6.05 -16.45 16.58
N MET A 350 -6.16 -15.17 16.21
CA MET A 350 -5.41 -14.59 15.10
C MET A 350 -4.06 -14.08 15.59
N LEU A 351 -2.97 -14.50 14.93
CA LEU A 351 -1.64 -13.98 15.23
C LEU A 351 -1.50 -12.53 14.72
N PRO A 352 -1.17 -11.57 15.60
CA PRO A 352 -0.91 -10.20 15.19
C PRO A 352 0.23 -10.12 14.18
N SER A 353 -0.02 -9.42 13.09
CA SER A 353 1.02 -9.14 12.10
C SER A 353 1.86 -7.93 12.49
N GLU A 354 2.97 -7.73 11.78
CA GLU A 354 3.79 -6.52 11.83
C GLU A 354 2.95 -5.22 11.78
N VAL A 355 1.99 -5.15 10.83
CA VAL A 355 1.12 -3.98 10.64
C VAL A 355 0.20 -3.74 11.85
N ALA A 356 -0.24 -4.80 12.54
CA ALA A 356 -1.04 -4.68 13.75
C ALA A 356 -0.25 -4.01 14.88
N TYR A 357 1.02 -4.41 15.04
CA TYR A 357 1.92 -3.84 16.04
C TYR A 357 2.27 -2.38 15.76
N ILE A 358 2.56 -2.03 14.51
CA ILE A 358 2.75 -0.62 14.11
C ILE A 358 1.51 0.20 14.49
N SER A 359 0.32 -0.32 14.23
CA SER A 359 -0.94 0.38 14.49
C SER A 359 -1.19 0.57 16.00
N VAL A 360 -0.95 -0.46 16.83
CA VAL A 360 -1.14 -0.34 18.29
C VAL A 360 -0.06 0.54 18.94
N LEU A 361 1.19 0.49 18.47
CA LEU A 361 2.26 1.38 18.95
C LEU A 361 1.99 2.84 18.54
N THR A 362 1.47 3.08 17.33
CA THR A 362 1.02 4.41 16.91
C THR A 362 -0.10 4.92 17.82
N ALA A 363 -1.06 4.06 18.15
CA ALA A 363 -2.13 4.40 19.10
C ALA A 363 -1.58 4.75 20.49
N CYS A 364 -0.59 4.00 21.00
CA CYS A 364 0.11 4.34 22.24
C CYS A 364 0.84 5.69 22.14
N SER A 365 1.52 5.97 21.02
CA SER A 365 2.17 7.27 20.79
C SER A 365 1.18 8.41 20.86
N HIS A 366 0.02 8.25 20.23
CA HIS A 366 -1.01 9.28 20.17
C HIS A 366 -1.67 9.59 21.52
N MET A 367 -1.47 8.76 22.54
CA MET A 367 -1.99 8.96 23.90
C MET A 367 -0.89 9.08 24.98
N GLY A 368 0.39 8.99 24.62
CA GLY A 368 1.49 9.03 25.59
C GLY A 368 1.54 7.80 26.50
N LEU A 369 1.03 6.66 26.04
CA LEU A 369 0.98 5.43 26.85
C LEU A 369 2.31 4.69 26.79
N VAL A 370 3.33 5.21 27.48
CA VAL A 370 4.69 4.66 27.49
C VAL A 370 4.72 3.19 27.89
N GLU A 371 4.10 2.84 29.01
CA GLU A 371 4.13 1.47 29.54
C GLU A 371 3.40 0.48 28.64
N SER A 372 2.26 0.87 28.07
CA SER A 372 1.57 0.04 27.07
C SER A 372 2.40 -0.12 25.81
N GLY A 373 3.08 0.94 25.36
CA GLY A 373 4.01 0.89 24.23
C GLY A 373 5.15 -0.11 24.46
N ARG A 374 5.81 -0.05 25.63
CA ARG A 374 6.85 -1.03 26.03
C ARG A 374 6.29 -2.45 26.07
N LYS A 375 5.11 -2.64 26.67
CA LYS A 375 4.43 -3.93 26.75
C LYS A 375 4.23 -4.52 25.35
N TYR A 376 3.64 -3.77 24.41
CA TYR A 376 3.36 -4.27 23.07
C TYR A 376 4.64 -4.49 22.25
N PHE A 377 5.64 -3.60 22.38
CA PHE A 377 6.93 -3.78 21.72
C PHE A 377 7.65 -5.05 22.19
N ASN A 378 7.62 -5.35 23.49
CA ASN A 378 8.18 -6.58 24.03
C ASN A 378 7.37 -7.81 23.61
N LEU A 379 6.04 -7.75 23.70
CA LEU A 379 5.12 -8.84 23.30
C LEU A 379 5.38 -9.30 21.86
N MET A 380 5.60 -8.33 20.96
CA MET A 380 5.94 -8.57 19.56
C MET A 380 7.16 -9.48 19.39
N ILE A 381 8.21 -9.21 20.18
CA ILE A 381 9.49 -9.92 20.11
C ILE A 381 9.38 -11.27 20.83
N THR A 382 8.85 -11.29 22.06
CA THR A 382 8.95 -12.45 22.96
C THR A 382 7.90 -13.52 22.71
N GLU A 383 6.66 -13.13 22.41
CA GLU A 383 5.54 -14.09 22.29
C GLU A 383 5.17 -14.38 20.84
N HIS A 384 5.19 -13.35 19.97
CA HIS A 384 4.78 -13.49 18.57
C HIS A 384 5.94 -13.60 17.57
N ASN A 385 7.19 -13.50 18.04
CA ASN A 385 8.40 -13.65 17.24
C ASN A 385 8.39 -12.78 15.96
N VAL A 386 7.84 -11.58 16.06
CA VAL A 386 7.82 -10.58 15.00
C VAL A 386 9.05 -9.69 15.15
N SER A 387 9.87 -9.62 14.10
CA SER A 387 11.11 -8.82 14.12
C SER A 387 10.77 -7.33 14.03
N PRO A 388 11.27 -6.47 14.96
CA PRO A 388 11.07 -5.03 14.88
C PRO A 388 11.79 -4.44 13.67
N ASN A 389 11.06 -3.67 12.85
CA ASN A 389 11.64 -2.87 11.77
C ASN A 389 11.70 -1.37 12.11
N VAL A 390 12.19 -0.58 11.16
CA VAL A 390 12.35 0.88 11.24
C VAL A 390 11.09 1.59 11.75
N VAL A 391 9.90 1.15 11.34
CA VAL A 391 8.64 1.80 11.70
C VAL A 391 8.26 1.54 13.17
N HIS A 392 8.54 0.35 13.71
CA HIS A 392 8.29 0.07 15.13
C HIS A 392 9.17 0.94 16.03
N TYR A 393 10.46 1.05 15.69
CA TYR A 393 11.39 1.92 16.41
C TYR A 393 10.97 3.39 16.28
N ALA A 394 10.51 3.84 15.11
CA ALA A 394 9.99 5.19 14.94
C ALA A 394 8.77 5.47 15.83
N CYS A 395 7.85 4.50 15.98
CA CYS A 395 6.73 4.63 16.92
C CYS A 395 7.22 4.75 18.37
N MET A 396 8.21 3.95 18.77
CA MET A 396 8.77 4.00 20.13
C MET A 396 9.52 5.31 20.42
N VAL A 397 10.27 5.85 19.44
CA VAL A 397 10.89 7.18 19.53
C VAL A 397 9.82 8.25 19.69
N ASP A 398 8.71 8.18 18.95
CA ASP A 398 7.60 9.12 19.07
C ASP A 398 6.91 9.02 20.44
N ILE A 399 6.69 7.80 20.96
CA ILE A 399 6.15 7.54 22.32
C ILE A 399 7.04 8.21 23.38
N PHE A 400 8.35 7.94 23.36
CA PHE A 400 9.28 8.49 24.35
C PHE A 400 9.44 10.00 24.21
N GLY A 401 9.54 10.50 22.98
CA GLY A 401 9.67 11.92 22.67
C GLY A 401 8.49 12.72 23.21
N ARG A 402 7.26 12.36 22.84
CA ARG A 402 6.05 13.08 23.29
C ARG A 402 5.83 13.01 24.80
N SER A 403 6.34 11.97 25.46
CA SER A 403 6.21 11.78 26.90
C SER A 403 7.34 12.45 27.70
N GLY A 404 8.22 13.21 27.05
CA GLY A 404 9.35 13.90 27.69
C GLY A 404 10.55 13.03 28.03
N LEU A 405 10.54 11.75 27.65
CA LEU A 405 11.64 10.80 27.86
C LEU A 405 12.71 10.95 26.77
N ILE A 406 13.21 12.17 26.58
CA ILE A 406 14.09 12.55 25.46
C ILE A 406 15.39 11.72 25.42
N LEU A 407 15.99 11.47 26.58
CA LEU A 407 17.22 10.67 26.67
C LEU A 407 16.98 9.22 26.28
N GLU A 408 15.83 8.64 26.63
CA GLU A 408 15.48 7.28 26.21
C GLU A 408 15.19 7.20 24.72
N ALA A 409 14.53 8.21 24.16
CA ALA A 409 14.32 8.33 22.72
C ALA A 409 15.66 8.37 21.95
N TYR A 410 16.63 9.16 22.44
CA TYR A 410 17.97 9.22 21.86
C TYR A 410 18.73 7.89 22.02
N ASN A 411 18.72 7.29 23.21
CA ASN A 411 19.36 5.99 23.46
C ASN A 411 18.77 4.88 22.60
N LEU A 412 17.48 4.94 22.28
CA LEU A 412 16.83 3.99 21.39
C LEU A 412 17.33 4.15 19.94
N ILE A 413 17.47 5.39 19.47
CA ILE A 413 18.06 5.70 18.16
C ILE A 413 19.50 5.19 18.08
N ASP A 414 20.29 5.38 19.12
CA ASP A 414 21.71 4.96 19.17
C ASP A 414 21.89 3.44 19.18
N LYS A 415 20.96 2.70 19.79
CA LYS A 415 21.06 1.23 19.97
C LYS A 415 20.39 0.40 18.88
N MET A 416 19.63 1.01 17.98
CA MET A 416 18.88 0.26 16.96
C MET A 416 19.82 -0.29 15.87
N PRO A 417 19.45 -1.37 15.16
CA PRO A 417 20.37 -2.08 14.26
C PRO A 417 20.53 -1.45 12.86
N PHE A 418 20.03 -0.24 12.64
CA PHE A 418 20.03 0.47 11.34
C PHE A 418 20.05 1.99 11.56
N ASP A 419 20.29 2.77 10.50
CA ASP A 419 20.33 4.23 10.57
C ASP A 419 18.94 4.85 10.80
N ALA A 420 18.90 5.95 11.56
CA ALA A 420 17.63 6.63 11.87
C ALA A 420 17.09 7.34 10.63
N THR A 421 15.77 7.26 10.45
CA THR A 421 15.08 8.01 9.39
C THR A 421 14.92 9.48 9.76
N ALA A 422 14.71 10.33 8.75
CA ALA A 422 14.34 11.73 8.95
C ALA A 422 13.10 11.88 9.87
N SER A 423 12.12 10.98 9.79
CA SER A 423 10.95 11.04 10.68
C SER A 423 11.33 10.84 12.16
N MET A 424 12.30 9.98 12.47
CA MET A 424 12.71 9.70 13.86
C MET A 424 13.43 10.90 14.48
N TRP A 425 14.39 11.47 13.74
CA TRP A 425 15.06 12.70 14.14
C TRP A 425 14.10 13.88 14.22
N GLY A 426 13.13 13.97 13.31
CA GLY A 426 12.04 14.95 13.36
C GLY A 426 11.17 14.83 14.61
N SER A 427 10.77 13.62 15.00
CA SER A 427 10.04 13.37 16.25
C SER A 427 10.87 13.74 17.48
N LEU A 428 12.15 13.34 17.53
CA LEU A 428 13.05 13.71 18.64
C LEU A 428 13.22 15.23 18.73
N LEU A 429 13.40 15.91 17.60
CA LEU A 429 13.58 17.36 17.54
C LEU A 429 12.34 18.11 18.02
N ALA A 430 11.16 17.68 17.59
CA ALA A 430 9.90 18.25 18.04
C ALA A 430 9.73 18.08 19.57
N ALA A 431 10.07 16.89 20.09
CA ALA A 431 10.05 16.61 21.51
C ALA A 431 11.06 17.46 22.31
N CYS A 432 12.29 17.59 21.83
CA CYS A 432 13.31 18.45 22.43
C CYS A 432 12.86 19.91 22.51
N ARG A 433 12.13 20.41 21.49
CA ARG A 433 11.57 21.77 21.48
C ARG A 433 10.49 21.94 22.54
N ILE A 434 9.58 20.97 22.68
CA ILE A 434 8.48 21.02 23.66
C ILE A 434 9.02 20.92 25.09
N HIS A 435 9.99 20.05 25.33
CA HIS A 435 10.53 19.78 26.67
C HIS A 435 11.81 20.56 27.00
N GLY A 436 12.23 21.51 26.17
CA GLY A 436 13.35 22.41 26.43
C GLY A 436 14.75 21.76 26.41
N ASN A 437 14.94 20.62 25.72
CA ASN A 437 16.24 19.96 25.61
C ASN A 437 17.03 20.45 24.39
N PHE A 438 17.61 21.64 24.50
CA PHE A 438 18.29 22.31 23.38
C PHE A 438 19.55 21.61 22.88
N ARG A 439 20.22 20.82 23.72
CA ARG A 439 21.44 20.08 23.34
C ARG A 439 21.12 18.98 22.33
N LEU A 440 20.14 18.14 22.64
CA LEU A 440 19.71 17.09 21.74
C LEU A 440 18.91 17.64 20.54
N ALA A 441 18.27 18.80 20.69
CA ALA A 441 17.68 19.52 19.56
C ALA A 441 18.72 19.85 18.49
N GLU A 442 19.91 20.34 18.88
CA GLU A 442 21.00 20.62 17.93
C GLU A 442 21.49 19.34 17.22
N VAL A 443 21.66 18.24 17.95
CA VAL A 443 22.07 16.94 17.39
C VAL A 443 21.06 16.44 16.37
N ALA A 444 19.77 16.41 16.73
CA ALA A 444 18.71 15.94 15.84
C ALA A 444 18.58 16.82 14.58
N ALA A 445 18.72 18.14 14.73
CA ALA A 445 18.64 19.06 13.60
C ALA A 445 19.83 18.93 12.63
N LYS A 446 21.04 18.64 13.12
CA LYS A 446 22.20 18.35 12.26
C LYS A 446 21.98 17.08 11.44
N HIS A 447 21.58 15.98 12.06
CA HIS A 447 21.27 14.74 11.34
C HIS A 447 20.15 14.92 10.31
N LEU A 448 19.09 15.69 10.63
CA LEU A 448 18.06 16.02 9.64
C LEU A 448 18.59 16.78 8.43
N SER A 449 19.54 17.70 8.64
CA SER A 449 20.16 18.45 7.54
C SER A 449 21.10 17.60 6.68
N GLU A 450 21.71 16.57 7.26
CA GLU A 450 22.54 15.59 6.54
C GLU A 450 21.69 14.63 5.71
N ILE A 451 20.56 14.17 6.26
CA ILE A 451 19.64 13.24 5.56
C ILE A 451 18.86 13.97 4.46
N GLU A 452 18.38 15.19 4.73
CA GLU A 452 17.56 15.98 3.80
C GLU A 452 18.19 17.36 3.54
N PRO A 453 19.31 17.44 2.80
CA PRO A 453 20.02 18.70 2.57
C PRO A 453 19.19 19.73 1.78
N ASN A 454 18.20 19.26 1.01
CA ASN A 454 17.30 20.09 0.21
C ASN A 454 16.02 20.51 0.95
N ASN A 455 15.89 20.24 2.25
CA ASN A 455 14.72 20.64 3.03
C ASN A 455 14.96 21.98 3.75
N ALA A 456 14.47 23.08 3.17
CA ALA A 456 14.57 24.41 3.78
C ALA A 456 13.92 24.48 5.17
N GLY A 457 12.91 23.66 5.45
CA GLY A 457 12.26 23.59 6.77
C GLY A 457 13.24 23.18 7.87
N ASN A 458 14.11 22.21 7.58
CA ASN A 458 15.10 21.70 8.53
C ASN A 458 16.17 22.76 8.83
N LEU A 459 16.63 23.51 7.81
CA LEU A 459 17.59 24.60 7.98
C LEU A 459 17.00 25.78 8.77
N ILE A 460 15.74 26.15 8.52
CA ILE A 460 15.04 27.19 9.29
C ILE A 460 14.91 26.77 10.75
N LEU A 461 14.56 25.51 10.99
CA LEU A 461 14.41 24.96 12.34
C LEU A 461 15.75 24.96 13.10
N LEU A 462 16.84 24.55 12.44
CA LEU A 462 18.19 24.62 12.98
C LEU A 462 18.60 26.06 13.31
N SER A 463 18.31 27.01 12.42
CA SER A 463 18.57 28.45 12.65
C SER A 463 17.81 28.99 13.86
N ASN A 464 16.54 28.62 14.03
CA ASN A 464 15.74 29.03 15.18
C ASN A 464 16.27 28.43 16.50
N ILE A 465 16.77 27.19 16.48
CA ILE A 465 17.39 26.55 17.65
C ILE A 465 18.70 27.25 18.03
N TYR A 466 19.53 27.62 17.04
CA TYR A 466 20.74 28.40 17.29
C TYR A 466 20.43 29.78 17.85
N ALA A 467 19.39 30.45 17.37
CA ALA A 467 18.93 31.73 17.91
C ALA A 467 18.47 31.58 19.37
N ALA A 468 17.69 30.55 19.69
CA ALA A 468 17.26 30.27 21.06
C ALA A 468 18.43 29.97 22.02
N ASN A 469 19.55 29.45 21.49
CA ASN A 469 20.78 29.16 22.22
C ASN A 469 21.81 30.31 22.19
N ASN A 470 21.45 31.51 21.72
CA ASN A 470 22.36 32.66 21.58
C ASN A 470 23.61 32.40 20.70
N LYS A 471 23.56 31.41 19.80
CA LYS A 471 24.66 31.07 18.87
C LYS A 471 24.53 31.86 17.55
N TRP A 472 24.71 33.17 17.62
CA TRP A 472 24.43 34.10 16.50
C TRP A 472 25.29 33.87 15.24
N GLU A 473 26.54 33.39 15.39
CA GLU A 473 27.39 33.04 14.26
C GLU A 473 26.80 31.90 13.42
N GLU A 474 26.27 30.86 14.09
CA GLU A 474 25.63 29.72 13.41
C GLU A 474 24.28 30.10 12.79
N VAL A 475 23.55 31.05 13.40
CA VAL A 475 22.36 31.67 12.79
C VAL A 475 22.71 32.37 11.47
N ALA A 476 23.81 33.13 11.46
CA ALA A 476 24.26 33.81 10.25
C ALA A 476 24.66 32.82 9.15
N ARG A 477 25.38 31.74 9.50
CA ARG A 477 25.76 30.67 8.56
C ARG A 477 24.54 29.94 7.98
N THR A 478 23.62 29.49 8.82
CA THR A 478 22.40 28.79 8.38
C THR A 478 21.51 29.66 7.49
N ARG A 479 21.37 30.97 7.80
CA ARG A 479 20.63 31.91 6.96
C ARG A 479 21.33 32.21 5.62
N LYS A 480 22.66 32.17 5.58
CA LYS A 480 23.41 32.30 4.33
C LYS A 480 23.15 31.11 3.41
N LEU A 481 23.22 29.87 3.92
CA LEU A 481 22.86 28.66 3.17
C LEU A 481 21.40 28.70 2.66
N LEU A 482 20.46 29.22 3.46
CA LEU A 482 19.06 29.40 3.05
C LEU A 482 18.88 30.41 1.89
N LYS A 483 19.73 31.43 1.78
CA LYS A 483 19.68 32.39 0.68
C LYS A 483 20.31 31.86 -0.60
N GLU A 484 21.36 31.05 -0.46
CA GLU A 484 22.09 30.45 -1.57
C GLU A 484 21.35 29.23 -2.16
N SER A 485 20.41 28.66 -1.42
CA SER A 485 19.57 27.55 -1.86
C SER A 485 18.25 28.05 -2.46
N GLU A 486 17.87 27.60 -3.66
CA GLU A 486 16.60 27.95 -4.33
C GLU A 486 15.34 27.29 -3.68
N LEU A 487 15.44 26.90 -2.42
CA LEU A 487 14.47 26.07 -1.74
C LEU A 487 13.23 26.88 -1.32
N LYS A 488 12.06 26.48 -1.81
CA LYS A 488 10.78 27.11 -1.45
C LYS A 488 10.19 26.48 -0.20
N LYS A 489 9.80 27.30 0.77
CA LYS A 489 9.01 26.88 1.93
C LYS A 489 7.62 26.42 1.47
N GLU A 490 7.24 25.19 1.83
CA GLU A 490 5.87 24.72 1.61
C GLU A 490 4.88 25.56 2.43
N ARG A 491 3.83 26.05 1.78
CA ARG A 491 2.81 26.91 2.42
C ARG A 491 1.71 26.05 3.03
N GLY A 492 1.23 26.45 4.20
CA GLY A 492 0.06 25.84 4.83
C GLY A 492 -1.18 26.11 4.00
N LYS A 493 -1.83 25.03 3.57
CA LYS A 493 -3.06 25.00 2.80
C LYS A 493 -4.07 24.10 3.52
N SER A 494 -5.29 24.60 3.64
CA SER A 494 -6.42 23.79 4.11
C SER A 494 -7.51 23.77 3.06
N TRP A 495 -8.21 22.66 2.93
CA TRP A 495 -9.31 22.54 1.98
C TRP A 495 -10.51 21.79 2.55
N ILE A 496 -11.66 22.09 1.98
CA ILE A 496 -12.96 21.50 2.29
C ILE A 496 -13.70 21.22 0.98
N GLU A 497 -14.43 20.13 0.93
CA GLU A 497 -15.22 19.73 -0.23
C GLU A 497 -16.71 19.97 0.05
N ILE A 498 -17.36 20.77 -0.80
CA ILE A 498 -18.77 21.13 -0.67
C ILE A 498 -19.41 21.13 -2.07
N LYS A 499 -20.47 20.34 -2.24
CA LYS A 499 -21.22 20.22 -3.52
C LYS A 499 -20.29 19.92 -4.71
N ASP A 500 -19.48 18.86 -4.57
CA ASP A 500 -18.55 18.35 -5.60
C ASP A 500 -17.50 19.38 -6.05
N LYS A 501 -17.19 20.35 -5.17
CA LYS A 501 -16.16 21.36 -5.40
C LYS A 501 -15.21 21.43 -4.21
N VAL A 502 -13.91 21.35 -4.50
CA VAL A 502 -12.86 21.55 -3.51
C VAL A 502 -12.57 23.04 -3.36
N HIS A 503 -12.79 23.55 -2.15
CA HIS A 503 -12.47 24.92 -1.76
C HIS A 503 -11.19 24.93 -0.94
N SER A 504 -10.16 25.58 -1.47
CA SER A 504 -8.84 25.67 -0.84
C SER A 504 -8.58 27.06 -0.27
N PHE A 505 -7.90 27.10 0.88
CA PHE A 505 -7.58 28.33 1.61
C PHE A 505 -6.11 28.34 2.01
N MET A 506 -5.50 29.52 1.92
CA MET A 506 -4.15 29.81 2.41
C MET A 506 -4.15 31.07 3.28
N VAL A 507 -3.09 31.26 4.07
CA VAL A 507 -2.93 32.51 4.83
C VAL A 507 -2.84 33.70 3.88
N GLY A 508 -3.69 34.71 4.11
CA GLY A 508 -3.81 35.87 3.23
C GLY A 508 -4.59 35.62 1.94
N GLU A 509 -5.51 34.65 1.94
CA GLU A 509 -6.37 34.32 0.81
C GLU A 509 -7.12 35.55 0.26
N ARG A 510 -7.15 35.69 -1.06
CA ARG A 510 -7.85 36.78 -1.77
C ARG A 510 -8.59 36.33 -3.01
N THR A 511 -8.35 35.12 -3.48
CA THR A 511 -8.85 34.62 -4.77
C THR A 511 -10.22 33.96 -4.66
N HIS A 512 -10.63 33.55 -3.45
CA HIS A 512 -11.89 32.87 -3.26
C HIS A 512 -13.09 33.82 -3.51
N PRO A 513 -14.10 33.43 -4.32
CA PRO A 513 -15.20 34.34 -4.71
C PRO A 513 -15.99 34.95 -3.54
N ARG A 514 -16.07 34.23 -2.41
CA ARG A 514 -16.80 34.65 -1.19
C ARG A 514 -15.86 35.07 -0.05
N ILE A 515 -14.62 35.46 -0.35
CA ILE A 515 -13.60 35.69 0.68
C ILE A 515 -13.97 36.82 1.67
N ALA A 516 -14.62 37.88 1.19
CA ALA A 516 -15.05 38.99 2.06
C ALA A 516 -16.09 38.54 3.10
N GLU A 517 -17.07 37.72 2.68
CA GLU A 517 -18.06 37.13 3.58
C GLU A 517 -17.40 36.19 4.60
N ILE A 518 -16.42 35.39 4.16
CA ILE A 518 -15.68 34.47 5.03
C ILE A 518 -14.92 35.24 6.11
N TYR A 519 -14.21 36.31 5.74
CA TYR A 519 -13.49 37.13 6.72
C TYR A 519 -14.45 37.79 7.72
N SER A 520 -15.55 38.38 7.25
CA SER A 520 -16.55 38.98 8.15
C SER A 520 -17.15 37.94 9.11
N LYS A 521 -17.50 36.75 8.63
CA LYS A 521 -18.04 35.70 9.49
C LYS A 521 -17.01 35.15 10.47
N LEU A 522 -15.74 35.05 10.05
CA LEU A 522 -14.64 34.63 10.90
C LEU A 522 -14.39 35.64 12.03
N ASP A 523 -14.47 36.93 11.74
CA ASP A 523 -14.30 37.98 12.74
C ASP A 523 -15.37 37.86 13.85
N HIS A 524 -16.64 37.71 13.46
CA HIS A 524 -17.72 37.46 14.42
C HIS A 524 -17.51 36.17 15.21
N LEU A 525 -17.10 35.09 14.54
CA LEU A 525 -16.84 33.81 15.22
C LEU A 525 -15.69 33.92 16.23
N VAL A 526 -14.62 34.64 15.91
CA VAL A 526 -13.50 34.86 16.84
C VAL A 526 -13.95 35.65 18.06
N GLU A 527 -14.83 36.64 17.90
CA GLU A 527 -15.41 37.41 19.02
C GLU A 527 -16.29 36.53 19.92
N GLU A 528 -17.19 35.74 19.34
CA GLU A 528 -18.03 34.78 20.09
C GLU A 528 -17.18 33.78 20.88
N LEU A 529 -16.13 33.24 20.27
CA LEU A 529 -15.25 32.27 20.93
C LEU A 529 -14.40 32.89 22.04
N ARG A 530 -14.00 34.18 21.92
CA ARG A 530 -13.30 34.90 22.99
C ARG A 530 -14.16 35.05 24.24
N MET A 531 -15.46 35.28 24.08
CA MET A 531 -16.40 35.33 25.22
C MET A 531 -16.52 33.98 25.94
N MET A 532 -16.26 32.89 25.23
CA MET A 532 -16.26 31.52 25.75
C MET A 532 -14.88 31.05 26.26
N GLY A 533 -13.91 31.97 26.37
CA GLY A 533 -12.59 31.69 26.95
C GLY A 533 -11.48 31.33 25.96
N TYR A 534 -11.69 31.47 24.65
CA TYR A 534 -10.61 31.31 23.67
C TYR A 534 -9.55 32.40 23.83
N LYS A 535 -8.29 31.99 23.99
CA LYS A 535 -7.10 32.83 23.97
C LYS A 535 -6.16 32.35 22.89
N ALA A 536 -5.62 33.27 22.10
CA ALA A 536 -4.67 32.92 21.04
C ALA A 536 -3.35 32.44 21.67
N GLU A 537 -2.89 31.26 21.26
CA GLU A 537 -1.65 30.67 21.77
C GLU A 537 -0.45 31.17 20.95
N ILE A 538 0.34 32.09 21.50
CA ILE A 538 1.50 32.71 20.81
C ILE A 538 2.80 31.97 21.14
N GLU A 539 2.84 31.24 22.26
CA GLU A 539 4.06 30.66 22.85
C GLU A 539 4.76 29.62 21.96
N HIS A 540 4.06 29.07 20.96
CA HIS A 540 4.57 28.00 20.11
C HIS A 540 5.21 28.51 18.80
N ASP A 541 5.13 29.82 18.53
CA ASP A 541 5.71 30.43 17.33
C ASP A 541 7.10 31.01 17.59
N LEU A 542 8.13 30.24 17.18
CA LEU A 542 9.55 30.62 17.24
C LEU A 542 9.94 31.74 16.26
N HIS A 543 9.01 32.25 15.44
CA HIS A 543 9.30 33.42 14.61
C HIS A 543 9.56 34.64 15.52
N TYR A 544 10.74 35.25 15.40
CA TYR A 544 11.08 36.52 16.07
C TYR A 544 10.38 37.67 15.32
N ILE A 545 9.08 37.81 15.52
CA ILE A 545 8.20 38.87 15.01
C ILE A 545 7.56 39.55 16.24
N GLU A 546 7.29 40.86 16.19
CA GLU A 546 6.54 41.58 17.23
C GLU A 546 5.22 40.85 17.59
N GLU A 547 4.92 40.77 18.90
CA GLU A 547 3.76 40.02 19.44
C GLU A 547 2.42 40.49 18.87
N SER A 548 2.28 41.78 18.56
CA SER A 548 1.09 42.36 17.92
C SER A 548 0.83 41.77 16.54
N ARG A 549 1.89 41.60 15.74
CA ARG A 549 1.82 41.07 14.37
C ARG A 549 1.63 39.55 14.35
N LYS A 550 2.05 38.82 15.40
CA LYS A 550 1.77 37.39 15.56
C LYS A 550 0.27 37.11 15.72
N HIS A 551 -0.44 37.91 16.53
CA HIS A 551 -1.89 37.75 16.72
C HIS A 551 -2.68 37.93 15.43
N GLU A 552 -2.31 38.91 14.59
CA GLU A 552 -2.97 39.14 13.30
C GLU A 552 -2.72 37.99 12.31
N LEU A 553 -1.52 37.41 12.31
CA LEU A 553 -1.18 36.26 11.45
C LEU A 553 -1.94 35.00 11.85
N LEU A 554 -2.11 34.74 13.15
CA LEU A 554 -2.86 33.60 13.70
C LEU A 554 -4.37 33.69 13.41
N LYS A 555 -4.92 34.90 13.26
CA LYS A 555 -6.35 35.10 13.00
C LYS A 555 -6.78 34.48 11.68
N HIS A 556 -5.94 34.58 10.65
CA HIS A 556 -6.27 34.19 9.27
C HIS A 556 -5.65 32.86 8.83
N HIS A 557 -5.46 31.93 9.77
CA HIS A 557 -5.04 30.59 9.44
C HIS A 557 -6.01 29.89 8.50
N SER A 558 -5.45 29.12 7.56
CA SER A 558 -6.19 28.39 6.53
C SER A 558 -7.28 27.48 7.11
N GLU A 559 -7.03 26.88 8.27
CA GLU A 559 -7.97 26.02 8.98
C GLU A 559 -9.21 26.79 9.44
N LYS A 560 -9.03 27.99 9.98
CA LYS A 560 -10.13 28.84 10.48
C LYS A 560 -10.99 29.34 9.33
N LEU A 561 -10.37 29.69 8.20
CA LEU A 561 -11.07 30.05 6.96
C LEU A 561 -11.90 28.87 6.44
N ALA A 562 -11.33 27.66 6.40
CA ALA A 562 -12.02 26.45 5.98
C ALA A 562 -13.21 26.11 6.88
N LEU A 563 -13.05 26.20 8.21
CA LEU A 563 -14.14 26.01 9.17
C LEU A 563 -15.26 27.02 8.94
N THR A 564 -14.91 28.29 8.82
CA THR A 564 -15.89 29.38 8.63
C THR A 564 -16.69 29.17 7.36
N PHE A 565 -16.03 28.83 6.26
CA PHE A 565 -16.70 28.51 5.01
C PHE A 565 -17.60 27.27 5.12
N GLY A 566 -17.16 26.24 5.85
CA GLY A 566 -17.96 25.06 6.18
C GLY A 566 -19.23 25.41 6.95
N LEU A 567 -19.12 26.26 7.98
CA LEU A 567 -20.26 26.75 8.77
C LEU A 567 -21.27 27.54 7.94
N MET A 568 -20.80 28.31 6.95
CA MET A 568 -21.66 29.11 6.07
C MET A 568 -22.46 28.26 5.07
N CYS A 569 -21.92 27.13 4.62
CA CYS A 569 -22.45 26.41 3.47
C CYS A 569 -23.11 25.07 3.79
N LEU A 570 -22.69 24.41 4.88
CA LEU A 570 -23.17 23.09 5.24
C LEU A 570 -24.32 23.16 6.27
N PRO A 571 -25.32 22.25 6.20
CA PRO A 571 -26.42 22.18 7.17
C PRO A 571 -25.93 22.09 8.62
N SER A 572 -26.67 22.66 9.57
CA SER A 572 -26.26 22.79 10.99
C SER A 572 -25.81 21.47 11.64
N ASN A 573 -26.40 20.35 11.24
CA ASN A 573 -26.15 19.03 11.85
C ASN A 573 -25.06 18.21 11.12
N ALA A 574 -24.60 18.65 9.94
CA ALA A 574 -23.63 17.90 9.16
C ALA A 574 -22.20 18.09 9.72
N PRO A 575 -21.37 17.05 9.88
CA PRO A 575 -19.99 17.25 10.32
C PRO A 575 -19.17 18.06 9.30
N ILE A 576 -18.27 18.93 9.77
CA ILE A 576 -17.37 19.72 8.91
C ILE A 576 -16.04 18.97 8.81
N ARG A 577 -15.63 18.62 7.58
CA ARG A 577 -14.35 17.92 7.33
C ARG A 577 -13.35 18.88 6.70
N ILE A 578 -12.20 19.05 7.33
CA ILE A 578 -11.13 19.93 6.87
C ILE A 578 -9.86 19.11 6.70
N MET A 579 -9.21 19.28 5.58
CA MET A 579 -7.94 18.62 5.26
C MET A 579 -6.82 19.66 5.29
N LYS A 580 -5.62 19.28 5.77
CA LYS A 580 -4.46 20.16 5.89
C LYS A 580 -3.19 19.44 5.43
N ASN A 581 -2.35 20.13 4.65
CA ASN A 581 -1.06 19.59 4.18
C ASN A 581 0.08 19.68 5.21
N LEU A 582 -0.16 20.31 6.36
CA LEU A 582 0.78 20.45 7.46
C LEU A 582 0.12 20.00 8.78
N ARG A 583 0.90 19.77 9.84
CA ARG A 583 0.37 19.55 11.20
C ARG A 583 -0.48 20.76 11.62
N ILE A 584 -1.62 20.51 12.26
CA ILE A 584 -2.43 21.59 12.86
C ILE A 584 -1.60 22.28 13.96
N CYS A 585 -1.68 23.61 14.08
CA CYS A 585 -1.01 24.33 15.17
C CYS A 585 -1.89 24.36 16.44
N GLY A 586 -1.30 24.70 17.58
CA GLY A 586 -2.01 24.67 18.88
C GLY A 586 -3.15 25.66 18.94
N ASP A 587 -2.92 26.87 18.45
CA ASP A 587 -3.95 27.87 18.32
C ASP A 587 -5.15 27.39 17.48
N CYS A 588 -4.92 26.75 16.32
CA CYS A 588 -6.00 26.20 15.52
C CYS A 588 -6.68 25.00 16.20
N HIS A 589 -5.92 24.14 16.88
CA HIS A 589 -6.48 23.01 17.62
C HIS A 589 -7.42 23.49 18.74
N SER A 590 -6.96 24.42 19.57
CA SER A 590 -7.74 25.06 20.65
C SER A 590 -8.95 25.82 20.11
N PHE A 591 -8.80 26.52 18.97
CA PHE A 591 -9.90 27.17 18.28
C PHE A 591 -10.99 26.17 17.85
N MET A 592 -10.62 25.08 17.17
CA MET A 592 -11.57 24.04 16.72
C MET A 592 -12.28 23.37 17.89
N LYS A 593 -11.56 23.13 18.99
CA LYS A 593 -12.10 22.56 20.23
C LYS A 593 -13.23 23.43 20.78
N ILE A 594 -12.97 24.72 21.00
CA ILE A 594 -13.98 25.65 21.55
C ILE A 594 -15.13 25.86 20.55
N ALA A 595 -14.82 25.96 19.25
CA ALA A 595 -15.82 26.06 18.19
C ALA A 595 -16.78 24.87 18.17
N SER A 596 -16.29 23.63 18.37
CA SER A 596 -17.14 22.44 18.42
C SER A 596 -18.14 22.45 19.57
N SER A 597 -17.77 23.08 20.71
CA SER A 597 -18.65 23.24 21.87
C SER A 597 -19.70 24.33 21.62
N CYS A 598 -19.25 25.50 21.14
CA CYS A 598 -20.10 26.65 20.89
C CYS A 598 -21.17 26.37 19.82
N MET A 599 -20.77 25.69 18.74
CA MET A 599 -21.67 25.41 17.62
C MET A 599 -22.45 24.10 17.77
N GLY A 600 -22.17 23.29 18.80
CA GLY A 600 -22.78 21.97 18.98
C GLY A 600 -22.56 21.02 17.80
N ARG A 601 -21.44 21.18 17.08
CA ARG A 601 -21.19 20.56 15.77
C ARG A 601 -19.86 19.82 15.76
N GLU A 602 -19.86 18.63 15.16
CA GLU A 602 -18.65 17.84 14.97
C GLU A 602 -17.76 18.45 13.88
N ILE A 603 -16.50 18.68 14.23
CA ILE A 603 -15.47 19.18 13.30
C ILE A 603 -14.38 18.13 13.23
N ILE A 604 -14.06 17.69 12.02
CA ILE A 604 -13.07 16.66 11.74
C ILE A 604 -11.94 17.32 10.96
N VAL A 605 -10.75 17.37 11.54
CA VAL A 605 -9.56 17.92 10.86
C VAL A 605 -8.54 16.82 10.63
N ARG A 606 -8.17 16.57 9.37
CA ARG A 606 -7.02 15.73 9.02
C ARG A 606 -5.78 16.59 8.84
N ASP A 607 -4.74 16.27 9.58
CA ASP A 607 -3.40 16.76 9.32
C ASP A 607 -2.51 15.67 8.68
N THR A 608 -1.20 15.93 8.57
CA THR A 608 -0.24 14.99 7.97
C THR A 608 -0.03 13.70 8.77
N LYS A 609 -0.46 13.65 10.04
CA LYS A 609 -0.26 12.51 10.93
C LYS A 609 -1.56 11.77 11.23
N ARG A 610 -2.69 12.48 11.40
CA ARG A 610 -3.93 11.88 11.90
C ARG A 610 -5.18 12.76 11.71
N PHE A 611 -6.32 12.20 12.07
CA PHE A 611 -7.57 12.92 12.25
C PHE A 611 -7.76 13.36 13.70
N HIS A 612 -8.27 14.58 13.84
CA HIS A 612 -8.71 15.19 15.08
C HIS A 612 -10.24 15.33 15.00
N HIS A 613 -10.94 14.66 15.91
CA HIS A 613 -12.41 14.74 16.01
C HIS A 613 -12.75 15.66 17.16
N PHE A 614 -13.19 16.88 16.84
CA PHE A 614 -13.63 17.87 17.81
C PHE A 614 -15.14 17.76 18.00
N LYS A 615 -15.56 17.40 19.21
CA LYS A 615 -16.96 17.24 19.57
C LYS A 615 -17.18 17.72 21.01
N SER A 616 -18.15 18.62 21.18
CA SER A 616 -18.57 19.13 22.49
C SER A 616 -17.40 19.66 23.35
N GLY A 617 -16.43 20.33 22.74
CA GLY A 617 -15.28 20.89 23.46
C GLY A 617 -14.17 19.90 23.77
N CYS A 618 -14.21 18.68 23.23
CA CYS A 618 -13.16 17.66 23.39
C CYS A 618 -12.60 17.28 22.02
N CYS A 619 -11.31 16.93 21.97
CA CYS A 619 -10.68 16.33 20.79
C CYS A 619 -10.40 14.84 21.03
N SER A 620 -10.52 13.99 20.00
CA SER A 620 -10.17 12.57 20.08
C SER A 620 -8.74 12.32 20.56
N CYS A 621 -7.82 13.27 20.36
CA CYS A 621 -6.44 13.15 20.83
C CYS A 621 -6.20 13.43 22.32
N ARG A 622 -7.21 13.86 23.09
CA ARG A 622 -7.10 14.14 24.53
C ARG A 622 -5.91 15.05 24.90
N GLU A 623 -5.69 16.10 24.12
CA GLU A 623 -4.57 17.07 24.27
C GLU A 623 -3.16 16.50 24.04
N PHE A 624 -3.02 15.22 23.67
CA PHE A 624 -1.73 14.61 23.37
C PHE A 624 -1.48 14.63 21.85
N TRP A 625 -1.07 15.78 21.31
CA TRP A 625 -1.03 15.99 19.86
C TRP A 625 0.24 16.40 19.18
#